data_AF-A0A524PG90-F1
#
_entry.id   AF-A0A524PG90-F1
#
_cell.length_a   1.000
_cell.length_b   1.000
_cell.length_c   1.000
_cell.angle_alpha   90.00
_cell.angle_beta   90.00
_cell.angle_gamma   90.00
#
_symmetry.space_group_name_H-M   'P 1'
#
loop_
_entity.id
_entity.type
_entity.pdbx_description
1 polymer ?
#
loop_
_entity_poly.entity_id
_entity_poly.type
_entity_poly.pdbx_seq_one_letter_code
_entity_poly.pdbx_strand_id
1 'polypeptide(L)'
;SYLMSKVTVQFSISAIQAFAFVLVGNSITGIKGMNFEYWLVLFSAWAASNMLGLVISDSFKAVVTIYILIPFLVIPQIILSGIIVKYEKLNPNLSSPTSIPIYGEMIIARWGYEALAVKQFMYNDYERELYDFDKRRSIARFKRDYWCSELIGKVDHLLTDLKTDKFDENSIADLEVLRNEIEMELKIIVGIDFKDLDSLVPEKVNPESLSAVRKWLELVNKIYIREYNKANNDRDAIITAASQLNPEAFIKFKEDYFNLSLEEFVTNSKDGTRLLEYKGRLIQKLDPIYFDPDPRFLKAHFYAPRKMLFGRYIDTFIVNILVIWSMTILTYLALYFRLLKRLLDSIEEWSDHRKGLVAAD
;
A
#
# COMPACT_ATOMS: atom_id res chain seq x y z
N SER A 1 -9.53 -29.42 -24.26
CA SER A 1 -10.39 -28.74 -25.25
C SER A 1 -11.62 -28.10 -24.60
N TYR A 2 -12.54 -28.86 -23.98
CA TYR A 2 -13.77 -28.33 -23.37
C TYR A 2 -13.57 -27.21 -22.33
N LEU A 3 -12.68 -27.41 -21.35
CA LEU A 3 -12.42 -26.42 -20.30
C LEU A 3 -11.95 -25.08 -20.89
N MET A 4 -10.97 -25.13 -21.79
CA MET A 4 -10.42 -23.93 -22.43
C MET A 4 -11.50 -23.17 -23.21
N SER A 5 -12.34 -23.88 -23.98
CA SER A 5 -13.46 -23.27 -24.69
C SER A 5 -14.44 -22.56 -23.74
N LYS A 6 -14.76 -23.17 -22.60
CA LYS A 6 -15.65 -22.58 -21.60
C LYS A 6 -15.05 -21.32 -20.98
N VAL A 7 -13.77 -21.37 -20.62
CA VAL A 7 -13.01 -20.22 -20.10
C VAL A 7 -12.98 -19.07 -21.10
N THR A 8 -12.66 -19.35 -22.36
CA THR A 8 -12.61 -18.33 -23.42
C THR A 8 -13.95 -17.64 -23.58
N VAL A 9 -15.06 -18.38 -23.64
CA VAL A 9 -16.41 -17.79 -23.77
C VAL A 9 -16.73 -16.88 -22.58
N GLN A 10 -16.46 -17.33 -21.35
CA GLN A 10 -16.71 -16.52 -20.16
C GLN A 10 -15.86 -15.25 -20.14
N PHE A 11 -14.58 -15.34 -20.51
CA PHE A 11 -13.69 -14.17 -20.57
C PHE A 11 -14.13 -13.18 -21.64
N SER A 12 -14.52 -13.64 -22.82
CA SER A 12 -15.03 -12.77 -23.88
C SER A 12 -16.29 -12.01 -23.44
N ILE A 13 -17.24 -12.71 -22.79
CA ILE A 13 -18.45 -12.08 -22.26
C ILE A 13 -18.08 -11.04 -21.18
N SER A 14 -17.22 -11.39 -20.23
CA SER A 14 -16.80 -10.48 -19.17
C SER A 14 -16.03 -9.26 -19.70
N ALA A 15 -15.23 -9.40 -20.76
CA ALA A 15 -14.54 -8.28 -21.39
C ALA A 15 -15.53 -7.26 -21.96
N ILE A 16 -16.56 -7.73 -22.67
CA ILE A 16 -17.61 -6.88 -23.26
C ILE A 16 -18.45 -6.23 -22.15
N GLN A 17 -18.87 -7.01 -21.15
CA GLN A 17 -19.66 -6.50 -20.04
C GLN A 17 -18.87 -5.47 -19.22
N ALA A 18 -17.58 -5.71 -18.96
CA ALA A 18 -16.74 -4.76 -18.22
C ALA A 18 -16.60 -3.45 -19.02
N PHE A 19 -16.45 -3.55 -20.34
CA PHE A 19 -16.35 -2.37 -21.20
C PHE A 19 -17.64 -1.56 -21.17
N ALA A 20 -18.80 -2.20 -21.34
CA ALA A 20 -20.10 -1.55 -21.25
C ALA A 20 -20.32 -0.92 -19.88
N PHE A 21 -19.96 -1.63 -18.80
CA PHE A 21 -20.07 -1.12 -17.43
C PHE A 21 -19.20 0.12 -17.22
N VAL A 22 -17.97 0.14 -17.73
CA VAL A 22 -17.08 1.30 -17.61
C VAL A 22 -17.60 2.48 -18.40
N LEU A 23 -18.08 2.28 -19.63
CA LEU A 23 -18.64 3.36 -20.43
C LEU A 23 -19.83 4.04 -19.74
N VAL A 24 -20.76 3.25 -19.21
CA VAL A 24 -21.93 3.78 -18.51
C VAL A 24 -21.52 4.36 -17.15
N GLY A 25 -20.75 3.62 -16.37
CA GLY A 25 -20.31 3.99 -15.02
C GLY A 25 -19.50 5.28 -15.00
N ASN A 26 -18.42 5.35 -15.79
CA ASN A 26 -17.56 6.53 -15.83
C ASN A 26 -18.28 7.76 -16.36
N SER A 27 -19.25 7.59 -17.29
CA SER A 27 -20.08 8.71 -17.77
C SER A 27 -21.00 9.27 -16.68
N ILE A 28 -21.53 8.41 -15.81
CA ILE A 28 -22.40 8.82 -14.69
C ILE A 28 -21.57 9.43 -13.55
N THR A 29 -20.42 8.83 -13.22
CA THR A 29 -19.56 9.29 -12.11
C THR A 29 -18.63 10.44 -12.49
N GLY A 30 -18.57 10.82 -13.78
CA GLY A 30 -17.75 11.92 -14.27
C GLY A 30 -16.25 11.61 -14.35
N ILE A 31 -15.85 10.34 -14.40
CA ILE A 31 -14.42 9.97 -14.49
C ILE A 31 -13.94 10.19 -15.94
N LYS A 32 -12.99 11.11 -16.13
CA LYS A 32 -12.46 11.48 -17.45
C LYS A 32 -11.11 10.83 -17.73
N GLY A 33 -10.90 10.42 -18.98
CA GLY A 33 -9.58 9.99 -19.48
C GLY A 33 -9.10 8.60 -19.05
N MET A 34 -9.87 7.83 -18.27
CA MET A 34 -9.41 6.57 -17.65
C MET A 34 -10.23 5.33 -18.02
N ASN A 35 -10.95 5.36 -19.14
CA ASN A 35 -11.83 4.26 -19.53
C ASN A 35 -11.06 2.95 -19.76
N PHE A 36 -9.86 3.02 -20.32
CA PHE A 36 -9.08 1.81 -20.59
C PHE A 36 -8.52 1.19 -19.30
N GLU A 37 -8.03 2.02 -18.39
CA GLU A 37 -7.48 1.60 -17.10
C GLU A 37 -8.54 0.91 -16.25
N TYR A 38 -9.73 1.52 -16.15
CA TYR A 38 -10.88 0.94 -15.47
C TYR A 38 -11.32 -0.36 -16.12
N TRP A 39 -11.41 -0.39 -17.45
CA TRP A 39 -11.80 -1.59 -18.18
C TRP A 39 -10.84 -2.74 -17.92
N LEU A 40 -9.53 -2.49 -18.01
CA LEU A 40 -8.51 -3.51 -17.86
C LEU A 40 -8.52 -4.12 -16.45
N VAL A 41 -8.65 -3.28 -15.41
CA VAL A 41 -8.71 -3.76 -14.02
C VAL A 41 -9.99 -4.55 -13.76
N LEU A 42 -11.16 -4.02 -14.17
CA LEU A 42 -12.43 -4.71 -13.97
C LEU A 42 -12.48 -6.03 -14.73
N PHE A 43 -12.04 -6.03 -16.00
CA PHE A 43 -11.91 -7.25 -16.78
C PHE A 43 -11.01 -8.28 -16.09
N SER A 44 -9.85 -7.87 -15.58
CA SER A 44 -8.92 -8.76 -14.87
C SER A 44 -9.55 -9.35 -13.60
N ALA A 45 -10.24 -8.53 -12.81
CA ALA A 45 -10.93 -8.98 -11.59
C ALA A 45 -12.12 -9.92 -11.90
N TRP A 46 -12.85 -9.67 -12.99
CA TRP A 46 -13.94 -10.52 -13.44
C TRP A 46 -13.44 -11.84 -14.04
N ALA A 47 -12.32 -11.81 -14.74
CA ALA A 47 -11.64 -13.03 -15.21
C ALA A 47 -11.21 -13.92 -14.03
N ALA A 48 -10.63 -13.34 -12.99
CA ALA A 48 -10.28 -14.06 -11.76
C ALA A 48 -11.53 -14.63 -11.06
N SER A 49 -12.59 -13.84 -10.96
CA SER A 49 -13.89 -14.27 -10.39
C SER A 49 -14.54 -15.40 -11.19
N ASN A 50 -14.48 -15.36 -12.53
CA ASN A 50 -14.95 -16.44 -13.39
C ASN A 50 -14.21 -17.75 -13.10
N MET A 51 -12.87 -17.68 -12.92
CA MET A 51 -12.08 -18.88 -12.60
C MET A 51 -12.46 -19.45 -11.24
N LEU A 52 -12.61 -18.60 -10.22
CA LEU A 52 -13.07 -19.02 -8.91
C LEU A 52 -14.47 -19.64 -8.97
N GLY A 53 -15.38 -19.04 -9.73
CA GLY A 53 -16.74 -19.57 -9.96
C GLY A 53 -16.73 -20.95 -10.63
N LEU A 54 -15.84 -21.18 -11.60
CA LEU A 54 -15.68 -22.50 -12.21
C LEU A 54 -15.11 -23.54 -11.23
N VAL A 55 -14.14 -23.16 -10.39
CA VAL A 55 -13.61 -24.04 -9.33
C VAL A 55 -14.71 -24.49 -8.38
N ILE A 56 -15.56 -23.56 -7.94
CA ILE A 56 -16.69 -23.88 -7.06
C ILE A 56 -17.71 -24.77 -7.78
N SER A 57 -18.07 -24.43 -9.02
CA SER A 57 -19.05 -25.18 -9.80
C SER A 57 -18.60 -26.60 -10.16
N ASP A 58 -17.30 -26.87 -10.30
CA ASP A 58 -16.78 -28.24 -10.53
C ASP A 58 -16.71 -29.06 -9.23
N SER A 59 -16.51 -28.39 -8.09
CA SER A 59 -16.28 -29.02 -6.79
C SER A 59 -17.58 -29.38 -6.05
N PHE A 60 -18.64 -28.58 -6.19
CA PHE A 60 -19.90 -28.78 -5.48
C PHE A 60 -21.03 -29.24 -6.42
N LYS A 61 -21.73 -30.30 -6.02
CA LYS A 61 -22.85 -30.87 -6.81
C LYS A 61 -24.19 -30.13 -6.60
N ALA A 62 -24.40 -29.57 -5.40
CA ALA A 62 -25.66 -28.94 -5.03
C ALA A 62 -25.62 -27.42 -5.26
N VAL A 63 -26.56 -26.93 -6.07
CA VAL A 63 -26.70 -25.50 -6.39
C VAL A 63 -26.94 -24.65 -5.13
N VAL A 64 -27.70 -25.17 -4.16
CA VAL A 64 -27.96 -24.51 -2.88
C VAL A 64 -26.65 -24.25 -2.11
N THR A 65 -25.73 -25.22 -2.08
CA THR A 65 -24.42 -25.07 -1.41
C THR A 65 -23.59 -23.96 -2.06
N ILE A 66 -23.61 -23.87 -3.40
CA ILE A 66 -22.91 -22.83 -4.14
C ILE A 66 -23.44 -21.45 -3.76
N TYR A 67 -24.77 -21.28 -3.69
CA TYR A 67 -25.38 -19.99 -3.33
C TYR A 67 -25.08 -19.56 -1.90
N ILE A 68 -25.02 -20.50 -0.96
CA ILE A 68 -24.62 -20.20 0.43
C ILE A 68 -23.13 -19.81 0.48
N LEU A 69 -22.27 -20.46 -0.30
CA LEU A 69 -20.83 -20.23 -0.27
C LEU A 69 -20.42 -18.86 -0.84
N ILE A 70 -21.13 -18.35 -1.86
CA ILE A 70 -20.77 -17.09 -2.53
C ILE A 70 -20.66 -15.91 -1.54
N PRO A 71 -21.66 -15.61 -0.69
CA PRO A 71 -21.54 -14.57 0.34
C PRO A 71 -20.35 -14.78 1.28
N PHE A 72 -20.07 -16.02 1.71
CA PHE A 72 -18.93 -16.34 2.58
C PHE A 72 -17.58 -16.10 1.90
N LEU A 73 -17.52 -16.09 0.57
CA LEU A 73 -16.31 -15.73 -0.17
C LEU A 73 -16.21 -14.23 -0.43
N VAL A 74 -17.34 -13.56 -0.67
CA VAL A 74 -17.37 -12.13 -1.04
C VAL A 74 -17.20 -11.22 0.18
N ILE A 75 -17.89 -11.49 1.29
CA ILE A 75 -17.85 -10.64 2.49
C ILE A 75 -16.43 -10.50 3.05
N PRO A 76 -15.65 -11.59 3.26
CA PRO A 76 -14.27 -11.46 3.72
C PRO A 76 -13.39 -10.71 2.74
N GLN A 77 -13.59 -10.86 1.43
CA GLN A 77 -12.83 -10.09 0.44
C GLN A 77 -13.06 -8.59 0.58
N ILE A 78 -14.29 -8.16 0.87
CA ILE A 78 -14.59 -6.75 1.08
C ILE A 78 -13.95 -6.25 2.38
N ILE A 79 -14.12 -6.97 3.50
CA ILE A 79 -13.62 -6.55 4.82
C ILE A 79 -12.09 -6.57 4.88
N LEU A 80 -11.47 -7.64 4.37
CA LEU A 80 -10.02 -7.87 4.40
C LEU A 80 -9.28 -7.17 3.25
N SER A 81 -9.97 -6.35 2.46
CA SER A 81 -9.35 -5.57 1.37
C SER A 81 -8.49 -4.41 1.86
N GLY A 82 -8.59 -4.01 3.13
CA GLY A 82 -7.92 -2.81 3.64
C GLY A 82 -8.67 -1.51 3.35
N ILE A 83 -9.74 -1.55 2.54
CA ILE A 83 -10.53 -0.37 2.14
C ILE A 83 -11.49 0.04 3.24
N ILE A 84 -12.29 -0.90 3.76
CA ILE A 84 -13.27 -0.64 4.83
C ILE A 84 -12.57 -0.61 6.19
N VAL A 85 -11.69 -1.59 6.43
CA VAL A 85 -10.94 -1.72 7.68
C VAL A 85 -9.45 -1.69 7.36
N LYS A 86 -8.77 -0.63 7.83
CA LYS A 86 -7.32 -0.49 7.68
C LYS A 86 -6.60 -1.68 8.33
N TYR A 87 -5.61 -2.24 7.64
CA TYR A 87 -4.86 -3.41 8.14
C TYR A 87 -4.24 -3.20 9.51
N GLU A 88 -3.82 -1.99 9.80
CA GLU A 88 -3.15 -1.59 11.04
C GLU A 88 -4.07 -1.60 12.26
N LYS A 89 -5.39 -1.52 12.01
CA LYS A 89 -6.43 -1.64 13.05
C LYS A 89 -6.84 -3.08 13.30
N LEU A 90 -6.31 -4.03 12.53
CA LEU A 90 -6.49 -5.46 12.74
C LEU A 90 -5.41 -5.98 13.69
N ASN A 91 -5.66 -7.14 14.29
CA ASN A 91 -4.82 -7.75 15.32
C ASN A 91 -3.30 -7.61 14.99
N PRO A 92 -2.50 -6.94 15.83
CA PRO A 92 -1.07 -6.69 15.60
C PRO A 92 -0.23 -7.96 15.38
N ASN A 93 -0.68 -9.12 15.85
CA ASN A 93 0.00 -10.40 15.60
C ASN A 93 -0.18 -10.89 14.15
N LEU A 94 -1.19 -10.37 13.44
CA LEU A 94 -1.55 -10.76 12.08
C LEU A 94 -1.36 -9.63 11.06
N SER A 95 -1.10 -8.40 11.51
CA SER A 95 -0.91 -7.22 10.69
C SER A 95 0.48 -6.61 10.90
N SER A 96 0.92 -5.80 9.93
CA SER A 96 2.14 -5.01 10.06
C SER A 96 1.83 -3.57 9.67
N PRO A 97 2.37 -2.58 10.39
CA PRO A 97 2.24 -1.20 9.97
C PRO A 97 3.05 -0.89 8.69
N THR A 98 3.99 -1.75 8.30
CA THR A 98 4.90 -1.46 7.17
C THR A 98 4.51 -2.13 5.87
N SER A 99 3.60 -3.10 5.90
CA SER A 99 3.29 -3.92 4.73
C SER A 99 1.90 -4.53 4.81
N ILE A 100 1.32 -4.79 3.65
CA ILE A 100 0.06 -5.53 3.54
C ILE A 100 0.24 -6.95 4.12
N PRO A 101 -0.72 -7.45 4.94
CA PRO A 101 -0.65 -8.78 5.51
C PRO A 101 -0.95 -9.87 4.47
N ILE A 102 -0.50 -11.09 4.72
CA ILE A 102 -0.60 -12.23 3.77
C ILE A 102 -2.05 -12.51 3.35
N TYR A 103 -3.00 -12.43 4.28
CA TYR A 103 -4.42 -12.62 3.92
C TYR A 103 -4.93 -11.51 2.99
N GLY A 104 -4.48 -10.27 3.20
CA GLY A 104 -4.76 -9.14 2.33
C GLY A 104 -4.16 -9.35 0.94
N GLU A 105 -2.95 -9.95 0.86
CA GLU A 105 -2.26 -10.30 -0.38
C GLU A 105 -3.06 -11.29 -1.26
N MET A 106 -3.91 -12.13 -0.68
CA MET A 106 -4.78 -13.08 -1.41
C MET A 106 -6.07 -12.46 -1.96
N ILE A 107 -6.46 -11.26 -1.51
CA ILE A 107 -7.71 -10.62 -1.91
C ILE A 107 -7.57 -9.94 -3.28
N ILE A 108 -8.27 -10.45 -4.30
CA ILE A 108 -8.28 -9.90 -5.67
C ILE A 108 -8.82 -8.47 -5.70
N ALA A 109 -9.93 -8.22 -5.02
CA ALA A 109 -10.57 -6.90 -4.96
C ALA A 109 -9.61 -5.80 -4.47
N ARG A 110 -8.69 -6.14 -3.57
CA ARG A 110 -7.68 -5.21 -3.06
C ARG A 110 -6.64 -4.83 -4.10
N TRP A 111 -6.12 -5.80 -4.86
CA TRP A 111 -5.21 -5.52 -5.98
C TRP A 111 -5.87 -4.59 -7.00
N GLY A 112 -7.13 -4.89 -7.37
CA GLY A 112 -7.87 -4.09 -8.34
C GLY A 112 -8.15 -2.67 -7.85
N TYR A 113 -8.62 -2.54 -6.61
CA TYR A 113 -8.89 -1.22 -6.03
C TYR A 113 -7.62 -0.36 -5.91
N GLU A 114 -6.54 -0.92 -5.37
CA GLU A 114 -5.28 -0.18 -5.24
C GLU A 114 -4.72 0.23 -6.61
N ALA A 115 -4.86 -0.63 -7.63
CA ALA A 115 -4.44 -0.30 -8.99
C ALA A 115 -5.15 0.95 -9.50
N LEU A 116 -6.48 1.01 -9.35
CA LEU A 116 -7.27 2.15 -9.81
C LEU A 116 -7.07 3.38 -8.94
N ALA A 117 -7.03 3.24 -7.62
CA ALA A 117 -6.85 4.37 -6.71
C ALA A 117 -5.51 5.08 -6.96
N VAL A 118 -4.41 4.32 -7.05
CA VAL A 118 -3.08 4.85 -7.33
C VAL A 118 -3.02 5.44 -8.74
N LYS A 119 -3.49 4.71 -9.75
CA LYS A 119 -3.45 5.17 -11.14
C LYS A 119 -4.28 6.45 -11.34
N GLN A 120 -5.48 6.49 -10.77
CA GLN A 120 -6.39 7.63 -10.90
C GLN A 120 -5.83 8.86 -10.19
N PHE A 121 -5.26 8.69 -9.01
CA PHE A 121 -4.67 9.80 -8.29
C PHE A 121 -3.45 10.36 -9.01
N MET A 122 -2.51 9.50 -9.43
CA MET A 122 -1.23 9.95 -9.95
C MET A 122 -1.27 10.43 -11.40
N TYR A 123 -2.16 9.88 -12.22
CA TYR A 123 -2.13 10.06 -13.67
C TYR A 123 -3.38 10.73 -14.25
N ASN A 124 -4.24 11.33 -13.42
CA ASN A 124 -5.23 12.26 -13.95
C ASN A 124 -4.53 13.52 -14.49
N ASP A 125 -5.15 14.18 -15.45
CA ASP A 125 -4.50 15.29 -16.15
C ASP A 125 -4.13 16.45 -15.23
N TYR A 126 -4.85 16.64 -14.12
CA TYR A 126 -4.54 17.69 -13.13
C TYR A 126 -3.34 17.32 -12.26
N GLU A 127 -3.37 16.16 -11.60
CA GLU A 127 -2.33 15.73 -10.67
C GLU A 127 -1.03 15.34 -11.36
N ARG A 128 -1.07 14.85 -12.61
CA ARG A 128 0.14 14.39 -13.31
C ARG A 128 1.23 15.45 -13.36
N GLU A 129 0.85 16.72 -13.54
CA GLU A 129 1.78 17.85 -13.61
C GLU A 129 2.26 18.32 -12.22
N LEU A 130 1.56 17.94 -11.15
CA LEU A 130 1.81 18.39 -9.78
C LEU A 130 2.43 17.31 -8.89
N TYR A 131 2.22 16.03 -9.22
CA TYR A 131 2.51 14.87 -8.37
C TYR A 131 3.95 14.84 -7.88
N ASP A 132 4.93 15.08 -8.77
CA ASP A 132 6.35 15.03 -8.38
C ASP A 132 6.73 16.15 -7.40
N PHE A 133 6.11 17.33 -7.54
CA PHE A 133 6.30 18.45 -6.60
C PHE A 133 5.62 18.14 -5.27
N ASP A 134 4.40 17.63 -5.32
CA ASP A 134 3.64 17.24 -4.13
C ASP A 134 4.30 16.09 -3.37
N LYS A 135 4.91 15.14 -4.08
CA LYS A 135 5.75 14.08 -3.52
C LYS A 135 6.95 14.63 -2.77
N ARG A 136 7.74 15.50 -3.40
CA ARG A 136 8.91 16.14 -2.77
C ARG A 136 8.49 16.96 -1.55
N ARG A 137 7.39 17.72 -1.68
CA ARG A 137 6.81 18.52 -0.60
C ARG A 137 6.38 17.66 0.58
N SER A 138 5.68 16.55 0.33
CA SER A 138 5.20 15.62 1.35
C SER A 138 6.36 14.96 2.11
N ILE A 139 7.36 14.42 1.40
CA ILE A 139 8.54 13.81 2.02
C ILE A 139 9.29 14.83 2.88
N ALA A 140 9.54 16.03 2.36
CA ALA A 140 10.24 17.08 3.07
C ALA A 140 9.45 17.57 4.30
N ARG A 141 8.13 17.69 4.18
CA ARG A 141 7.23 18.01 5.30
C ARG A 141 7.30 16.95 6.38
N PHE A 142 7.20 15.66 6.01
CA PHE A 142 7.29 14.56 6.96
C PHE A 142 8.60 14.61 7.74
N LYS A 143 9.72 14.78 7.02
CA LYS A 143 11.05 14.83 7.62
C LYS A 143 11.23 16.03 8.54
N ARG A 144 10.80 17.22 8.12
CA ARG A 144 10.88 18.46 8.89
C ARG A 144 10.00 18.45 10.14
N ASP A 145 8.71 18.15 9.98
CA ASP A 145 7.71 18.38 11.01
C ASP A 145 7.59 17.22 12.00
N TYR A 146 7.86 15.99 11.56
CA TYR A 146 7.65 14.79 12.38
C TYR A 146 8.95 14.07 12.69
N TRP A 147 9.70 13.63 11.66
CA TRP A 147 10.91 12.83 11.88
C TRP A 147 11.99 13.57 12.69
N CYS A 148 12.34 14.80 12.29
CA CYS A 148 13.31 15.61 13.03
C CYS A 148 12.82 15.92 14.46
N SER A 149 11.54 16.26 14.61
CA SER A 149 10.96 16.57 15.92
C SER A 149 11.02 15.36 16.86
N GLU A 150 10.68 14.17 16.36
CA GLU A 150 10.70 12.93 17.14
C GLU A 150 12.12 12.57 17.58
N LEU A 151 13.09 12.63 16.66
CA LEU A 151 14.49 12.33 16.99
C LEU A 151 15.10 13.35 17.94
N ILE A 152 14.77 14.64 17.82
CA ILE A 152 15.19 15.66 18.80
C ILE A 152 14.59 15.35 20.17
N GLY A 153 13.32 14.95 20.23
CA GLY A 153 12.66 14.51 21.46
C GLY A 153 13.40 13.35 22.13
N LYS A 154 13.80 12.33 21.35
CA LYS A 154 14.60 11.20 21.85
C LYS A 154 15.98 11.63 22.33
N VAL A 155 16.65 12.55 21.64
CA VAL A 155 17.92 13.12 22.10
C VAL A 155 17.75 13.85 23.44
N ASP A 156 16.68 14.62 23.60
CA ASP A 156 16.38 15.35 24.84
C ASP A 156 16.05 14.40 26.01
N HIS A 157 15.35 13.29 25.72
CA HIS A 157 15.10 12.22 26.66
C HIS A 157 16.42 11.58 27.14
N LEU A 158 17.27 11.13 26.21
CA LEU A 158 18.58 10.53 26.54
C LEU A 158 19.51 11.48 27.30
N LEU A 159 19.53 12.76 26.95
CA LEU A 159 20.29 13.77 27.67
C LEU A 159 19.82 13.95 29.13
N THR A 160 18.54 13.74 29.38
CA THR A 160 17.95 13.81 30.73
C THR A 160 18.30 12.57 31.54
N ASP A 161 18.21 11.39 30.93
CA ASP A 161 18.53 10.11 31.58
C ASP A 161 20.00 10.02 31.96
N LEU A 162 20.92 10.44 31.07
CA LEU A 162 22.36 10.48 31.36
C LEU A 162 22.71 11.43 32.51
N LYS A 163 21.96 12.52 32.70
CA LYS A 163 22.17 13.45 33.82
C LYS A 163 21.63 12.91 35.14
N THR A 164 20.58 12.10 35.09
CA THR A 164 19.87 11.59 36.27
C THR A 164 20.28 10.17 36.66
N ASP A 165 21.22 9.57 35.91
CA ASP A 165 21.69 8.19 36.06
C ASP A 165 20.55 7.15 35.97
N LYS A 166 19.60 7.41 35.06
CA LYS A 166 18.38 6.60 34.83
C LYS A 166 18.36 5.92 33.47
N PHE A 167 19.53 5.58 32.94
CA PHE A 167 19.62 4.94 31.64
C PHE A 167 18.99 3.53 31.69
N ASP A 168 17.84 3.35 31.03
CA ASP A 168 17.01 2.15 31.12
C ASP A 168 16.76 1.50 29.75
N GLU A 169 15.85 0.51 29.70
CA GLU A 169 15.48 -0.16 28.45
C GLU A 169 14.88 0.79 27.40
N ASN A 170 14.16 1.84 27.82
CA ASN A 170 13.61 2.84 26.91
C ASN A 170 14.71 3.73 26.35
N SER A 171 15.70 4.10 27.17
CA SER A 171 16.89 4.82 26.70
C SER A 171 17.66 4.00 25.65
N ILE A 172 17.78 2.68 25.86
CA ILE A 172 18.42 1.78 24.87
C ILE A 172 17.61 1.75 23.57
N ALA A 173 16.29 1.65 23.65
CA ALA A 173 15.41 1.65 22.47
C ALA A 173 15.48 2.97 21.69
N ASP A 174 15.46 4.11 22.38
CA ASP A 174 15.60 5.44 21.77
C ASP A 174 16.94 5.60 21.04
N LEU A 175 18.01 5.06 21.63
CA LEU A 175 19.35 5.07 21.03
C LEU A 175 19.41 4.19 19.78
N GLU A 176 18.76 3.02 19.80
CA GLU A 176 18.63 2.14 18.63
C GLU A 176 17.89 2.86 17.49
N VAL A 177 16.77 3.52 17.78
CA VAL A 177 16.01 4.30 16.79
C VAL A 177 16.86 5.41 16.20
N LEU A 178 17.53 6.21 17.05
CA LEU A 178 18.40 7.30 16.58
C LEU A 178 19.47 6.78 15.63
N ARG A 179 20.17 5.71 16.00
CA ARG A 179 21.22 5.12 15.18
C ARG A 179 20.67 4.63 13.84
N ASN A 180 19.58 3.87 13.85
CA ASN A 180 18.98 3.31 12.64
C ASN A 180 18.51 4.40 11.68
N GLU A 181 17.83 5.42 12.19
CA GLU A 181 17.30 6.51 11.38
C GLU A 181 18.42 7.39 10.80
N ILE A 182 19.43 7.73 11.60
CA ILE A 182 20.59 8.50 11.12
C ILE A 182 21.35 7.71 10.05
N GLU A 183 21.61 6.41 10.26
CA GLU A 183 22.31 5.58 9.27
C GLU A 183 21.56 5.50 7.93
N MET A 184 20.23 5.38 7.96
CA MET A 184 19.42 5.39 6.74
C MET A 184 19.46 6.76 6.06
N GLU A 185 19.36 7.83 6.84
CA GLU A 185 19.32 9.19 6.32
C GLU A 185 20.66 9.62 5.68
N LEU A 186 21.79 9.16 6.22
CA LEU A 186 23.13 9.38 5.64
C LEU A 186 23.28 8.73 4.26
N LYS A 187 22.53 7.67 3.94
CA LYS A 187 22.51 7.05 2.60
C LYS A 187 21.70 7.86 1.58
N ILE A 188 20.83 8.76 2.06
CA ILE A 188 19.93 9.57 1.24
C ILE A 188 20.53 10.97 1.00
N ILE A 189 20.99 11.63 2.07
CA ILE A 189 21.52 12.99 2.00
C ILE A 189 22.98 12.95 1.57
N VAL A 190 23.24 13.34 0.33
CA VAL A 190 24.60 13.52 -0.18
C VAL A 190 25.20 14.83 0.35
N GLY A 191 26.43 14.76 0.87
CA GLY A 191 27.20 15.94 1.27
C GLY A 191 27.05 16.38 2.72
N ILE A 192 26.33 15.60 3.55
CA ILE A 192 26.39 15.71 5.00
C ILE A 192 26.94 14.41 5.56
N ASP A 193 27.96 14.52 6.40
CA ASP A 193 28.55 13.41 7.12
C ASP A 193 28.20 13.50 8.62
N PHE A 194 28.14 12.35 9.28
CA PHE A 194 28.02 12.26 10.73
C PHE A 194 29.02 11.21 11.23
N LYS A 195 30.17 11.69 11.71
CA LYS A 195 31.31 10.84 12.07
C LYS A 195 31.11 10.06 13.37
N ASP A 196 30.21 10.52 14.22
CA ASP A 196 30.02 9.98 15.57
C ASP A 196 28.94 8.90 15.62
N LEU A 197 28.56 8.29 14.50
CA LEU A 197 27.54 7.23 14.46
C LEU A 197 27.91 6.03 15.36
N ASP A 198 29.20 5.67 15.40
CA ASP A 198 29.72 4.56 16.22
C ASP A 198 29.71 4.86 17.73
N SER A 199 29.48 6.12 18.11
CA SER A 199 29.32 6.51 19.50
C SER A 199 27.89 6.34 20.02
N LEU A 200 26.92 6.11 19.12
CA LEU A 200 25.51 5.89 19.47
C LEU A 200 25.27 4.43 19.88
N VAL A 201 26.01 3.99 20.90
CA VAL A 201 25.84 2.70 21.57
C VAL A 201 25.85 2.91 23.09
N PRO A 202 25.15 2.06 23.88
CA PRO A 202 25.01 2.27 25.33
C PRO A 202 26.34 2.45 26.06
N GLU A 203 27.42 1.81 25.59
CA GLU A 203 28.73 1.84 26.24
C GLU A 203 29.54 3.12 25.95
N LYS A 204 29.16 3.91 24.93
CA LYS A 204 29.93 5.07 24.45
C LYS A 204 29.15 6.37 24.42
N VAL A 205 27.82 6.31 24.46
CA VAL A 205 26.94 7.47 24.38
C VAL A 205 27.23 8.42 25.55
N ASN A 206 27.37 9.70 25.25
CA ASN A 206 27.63 10.74 26.22
C ASN A 206 26.93 12.06 25.82
N PRO A 207 26.88 13.06 26.71
CA PRO A 207 26.23 14.33 26.40
C PRO A 207 26.81 15.04 25.17
N GLU A 208 28.11 14.89 24.90
CA GLU A 208 28.79 15.49 23.75
C GLU A 208 28.33 14.84 22.44
N SER A 209 28.24 13.51 22.38
CA SER A 209 27.75 12.77 21.20
C SER A 209 26.30 13.10 20.91
N LEU A 210 25.45 13.18 21.94
CA LEU A 210 24.04 13.57 21.79
C LEU A 210 23.88 15.04 21.36
N SER A 211 24.73 15.94 21.86
CA SER A 211 24.79 17.32 21.38
C SER A 211 25.20 17.39 19.91
N ALA A 212 26.14 16.55 19.47
CA ALA A 212 26.53 16.43 18.06
C ALA A 212 25.35 15.93 17.19
N VAL A 213 24.62 14.90 17.65
CA VAL A 213 23.39 14.42 16.98
C VAL A 213 22.37 15.55 16.84
N ARG A 214 22.11 16.31 17.91
CA ARG A 214 21.16 17.44 17.87
C ARG A 214 21.55 18.47 16.80
N LYS A 215 22.82 18.88 16.79
CA LYS A 215 23.33 19.84 15.78
C LYS A 215 23.21 19.31 14.36
N TRP A 216 23.46 18.01 14.17
CA TRP A 216 23.29 17.34 12.89
C TRP A 216 21.81 17.32 12.47
N LEU A 217 20.89 16.96 13.36
CA LEU A 217 19.45 16.99 13.11
C LEU A 217 18.96 18.40 12.76
N GLU A 218 19.46 19.44 13.42
CA GLU A 218 19.14 20.84 13.08
C GLU A 218 19.63 21.23 11.67
N LEU A 219 20.79 20.74 11.24
CA LEU A 219 21.30 20.94 9.89
C LEU A 219 20.45 20.21 8.84
N VAL A 220 20.09 18.96 9.12
CA VAL A 220 19.20 18.15 8.28
C VAL A 220 17.83 18.80 8.17
N ASN A 221 17.28 19.30 9.28
CA ASN A 221 16.02 20.02 9.30
C ASN A 221 16.06 21.26 8.39
N LYS A 222 17.16 22.01 8.39
CA LYS A 222 17.37 23.16 7.48
C LYS A 222 17.42 22.75 6.00
N ILE A 223 17.89 21.54 5.66
CA ILE A 223 17.78 21.02 4.29
C ILE A 223 16.33 20.77 3.94
N TYR A 224 15.61 20.05 4.80
CA TYR A 224 14.22 19.70 4.54
C TYR A 224 13.29 20.92 4.49
N ILE A 225 13.56 21.97 5.27
CA ILE A 225 12.89 23.27 5.13
C ILE A 225 13.12 23.85 3.72
N ARG A 226 14.37 23.87 3.24
CA ARG A 226 14.69 24.41 1.91
C ARG A 226 14.06 23.59 0.80
N GLU A 227 14.10 22.27 0.91
CA GLU A 227 13.49 21.37 -0.07
C GLU A 227 11.96 21.51 -0.11
N TYR A 228 11.32 21.62 1.06
CA TYR A 228 9.89 21.90 1.16
C TYR A 228 9.53 23.23 0.49
N ASN A 229 10.25 24.30 0.81
CA ASN A 229 9.98 25.63 0.25
C ASN A 229 10.19 25.65 -1.26
N LYS A 230 11.25 24.98 -1.75
CA LYS A 230 11.51 24.84 -3.19
C LYS A 230 10.38 24.09 -3.88
N ALA A 231 10.01 22.89 -3.39
CA ALA A 231 8.92 22.11 -3.97
C ALA A 231 7.58 22.87 -3.94
N ASN A 232 7.30 23.62 -2.87
CA ASN A 232 6.10 24.43 -2.78
C ASN A 232 6.12 25.59 -3.79
N ASN A 233 7.24 26.30 -3.93
CA ASN A 233 7.37 27.37 -4.92
C ASN A 233 7.27 26.87 -6.36
N ASP A 234 7.89 25.72 -6.67
CA ASP A 234 7.82 25.09 -7.99
C ASP A 234 6.36 24.74 -8.33
N ARG A 235 5.62 24.16 -7.37
CA ARG A 235 4.19 23.83 -7.49
C ARG A 235 3.33 25.08 -7.66
N ASP A 236 3.53 26.09 -6.82
CA ASP A 236 2.73 27.31 -6.84
C ASP A 236 2.97 28.12 -8.11
N ALA A 237 4.18 28.06 -8.70
CA ALA A 237 4.47 28.68 -9.98
C ALA A 237 3.63 28.09 -11.11
N ILE A 238 3.46 26.76 -11.17
CA ILE A 238 2.62 26.08 -12.16
C ILE A 238 1.15 26.49 -12.00
N ILE A 239 0.65 26.43 -10.76
CA ILE A 239 -0.75 26.79 -10.47
C ILE A 239 -1.03 28.25 -10.77
N THR A 240 -0.12 29.14 -10.38
CA THR A 240 -0.26 30.58 -10.63
C THR A 240 -0.22 30.89 -12.12
N ALA A 241 0.71 30.30 -12.87
CA ALA A 241 0.78 30.48 -14.32
C ALA A 241 -0.50 30.00 -15.03
N ALA A 242 -1.00 28.83 -14.67
CA ALA A 242 -2.25 28.29 -15.22
C ALA A 242 -3.47 29.16 -14.87
N SER A 243 -3.56 29.60 -13.60
CA SER A 243 -4.66 30.43 -13.13
C SER A 243 -4.64 31.84 -13.71
N GLN A 244 -3.47 32.42 -14.01
CA GLN A 244 -3.35 33.74 -14.63
C GLN A 244 -3.73 33.72 -16.11
N LEU A 245 -3.46 32.62 -16.81
CA LEU A 245 -3.79 32.47 -18.22
C LEU A 245 -5.31 32.46 -18.45
N ASN A 246 -6.03 31.64 -17.68
CA ASN A 246 -7.50 31.59 -17.71
C ASN A 246 -8.05 30.98 -16.41
N PRO A 247 -8.51 31.83 -15.45
CA PRO A 247 -9.00 31.36 -14.15
C PRO A 247 -10.17 30.39 -14.25
N GLU A 248 -11.17 30.70 -15.09
CA GLU A 248 -12.39 29.89 -15.22
C GLU A 248 -12.08 28.51 -15.83
N ALA A 249 -11.24 28.47 -16.85
CA ALA A 249 -10.80 27.21 -17.46
C ALA A 249 -9.98 26.37 -16.48
N PHE A 250 -9.13 26.99 -15.66
CA PHE A 250 -8.35 26.28 -14.65
C PHE A 250 -9.22 25.68 -13.53
N ILE A 251 -10.22 26.43 -13.05
CA ILE A 251 -11.18 25.93 -12.04
C ILE A 251 -11.91 24.71 -12.61
N LYS A 252 -12.46 24.82 -13.82
CA LYS A 252 -13.17 23.71 -14.46
C LYS A 252 -12.25 22.50 -14.70
N PHE A 253 -11.02 22.74 -15.12
CA PHE A 253 -10.02 21.68 -15.29
C PHE A 253 -9.76 20.95 -13.97
N LYS A 254 -9.62 21.67 -12.86
CA LYS A 254 -9.49 21.06 -11.54
C LYS A 254 -10.75 20.26 -11.17
N GLU A 255 -11.95 20.83 -11.32
CA GLU A 255 -13.20 20.14 -11.01
C GLU A 255 -13.41 18.85 -11.82
N ASP A 256 -12.92 18.84 -13.06
CA ASP A 256 -13.06 17.72 -13.99
C ASP A 256 -12.15 16.52 -13.68
N TYR A 257 -11.00 16.73 -13.03
CA TYR A 257 -9.96 15.71 -12.87
C TYR A 257 -9.56 15.44 -11.40
N PHE A 258 -9.76 16.40 -10.50
CA PHE A 258 -9.39 16.26 -9.10
C PHE A 258 -10.50 15.59 -8.28
N ASN A 259 -10.13 14.61 -7.48
CA ASN A 259 -11.06 13.93 -6.57
C ASN A 259 -10.58 14.03 -5.12
N LEU A 260 -11.23 14.91 -4.35
CA LEU A 260 -10.90 15.15 -2.96
C LEU A 260 -11.00 13.89 -2.10
N SER A 261 -12.07 13.09 -2.25
CA SER A 261 -12.24 11.88 -1.46
C SER A 261 -11.14 10.85 -1.75
N LEU A 262 -10.75 10.71 -3.03
CA LEU A 262 -9.64 9.84 -3.41
C LEU A 262 -8.33 10.32 -2.78
N GLU A 263 -8.02 11.63 -2.87
CA GLU A 263 -6.86 12.22 -2.21
C GLU A 263 -6.84 11.88 -0.72
N GLU A 264 -7.95 12.09 -0.01
CA GLU A 264 -8.05 11.78 1.43
C GLU A 264 -7.75 10.31 1.75
N PHE A 265 -8.20 9.38 0.90
CA PHE A 265 -7.94 7.95 1.07
C PHE A 265 -6.46 7.61 0.85
N VAL A 266 -5.87 8.07 -0.25
CA VAL A 266 -4.50 7.72 -0.62
C VAL A 266 -3.44 8.49 0.15
N THR A 267 -3.80 9.65 0.74
CA THR A 267 -2.93 10.44 1.62
C THR A 267 -3.08 10.08 3.10
N ASN A 268 -4.11 9.30 3.43
CA ASN A 268 -4.47 8.98 4.81
C ASN A 268 -4.70 10.24 5.65
N SER A 269 -5.26 11.30 5.06
CA SER A 269 -5.37 12.63 5.67
C SER A 269 -6.20 12.66 6.95
N LYS A 270 -7.22 11.79 7.05
CA LYS A 270 -8.12 11.66 8.21
C LYS A 270 -7.55 10.86 9.37
N ASP A 271 -6.38 10.24 9.22
CA ASP A 271 -5.73 9.54 10.31
C ASP A 271 -4.96 10.51 11.21
N GLY A 272 -5.08 10.33 12.52
CA GLY A 272 -4.34 11.12 13.51
C GLY A 272 -2.89 10.68 13.62
N THR A 273 -2.60 9.40 13.34
CA THR A 273 -1.26 8.85 13.45
C THR A 273 -0.45 9.18 12.18
N ARG A 274 0.50 10.12 12.30
CA ARG A 274 1.35 10.58 11.19
C ARG A 274 2.69 9.84 11.13
N LEU A 275 3.19 9.44 12.29
CA LEU A 275 4.44 8.74 12.51
C LEU A 275 4.17 7.60 13.49
N LEU A 276 4.79 6.44 13.26
CA LEU A 276 4.70 5.29 14.14
C LEU A 276 6.08 4.69 14.33
N GLU A 277 6.49 4.47 15.57
CA GLU A 277 7.69 3.68 15.86
C GLU A 277 7.37 2.17 15.81
N TYR A 278 8.15 1.42 15.04
CA TYR A 278 7.98 -0.04 14.92
C TYR A 278 9.32 -0.72 14.65
N LYS A 279 9.72 -1.63 15.55
CA LYS A 279 10.98 -2.39 15.49
C LYS A 279 12.22 -1.50 15.34
N GLY A 280 12.36 -0.51 16.22
CA GLY A 280 13.51 0.39 16.24
C GLY A 280 13.59 1.34 15.04
N ARG A 281 12.47 1.60 14.34
CA ARG A 281 12.39 2.49 13.18
C ARG A 281 11.17 3.39 13.24
N LEU A 282 11.28 4.58 12.65
CA LEU A 282 10.19 5.52 12.46
C LEU A 282 9.53 5.29 11.09
N ILE A 283 8.27 4.90 11.10
CA ILE A 283 7.49 4.59 9.92
C ILE A 283 6.56 5.77 9.58
N GLN A 284 6.68 6.27 8.35
CA GLN A 284 5.79 7.29 7.81
C GLN A 284 4.39 6.70 7.56
N LYS A 285 3.37 7.33 8.17
CA LYS A 285 1.94 6.98 7.98
C LYS A 285 1.16 8.02 7.20
N LEU A 286 1.69 9.24 7.18
CA LEU A 286 1.20 10.33 6.37
C LEU A 286 1.53 10.07 4.90
N ASP A 287 0.58 10.37 4.02
CA ASP A 287 0.80 10.44 2.57
C ASP A 287 1.44 9.19 1.92
N PRO A 288 0.88 7.98 2.12
CA PRO A 288 1.47 6.75 1.59
C PRO A 288 1.65 6.77 0.07
N ILE A 289 0.80 7.49 -0.66
CA ILE A 289 0.90 7.66 -2.13
C ILE A 289 2.16 8.39 -2.59
N TYR A 290 2.78 9.20 -1.73
CA TYR A 290 4.01 9.94 -2.02
C TYR A 290 5.26 9.22 -1.51
N PHE A 291 5.10 8.13 -0.76
CA PHE A 291 6.20 7.39 -0.18
C PHE A 291 6.53 6.15 -1.02
N ASP A 292 7.80 5.99 -1.40
CA ASP A 292 8.27 4.80 -2.11
C ASP A 292 8.55 3.67 -1.12
N PRO A 293 8.14 2.42 -1.40
CA PRO A 293 8.34 1.32 -0.48
C PRO A 293 9.80 0.85 -0.45
N ASP A 294 10.16 0.21 0.67
CA ASP A 294 11.42 -0.54 0.82
C ASP A 294 11.65 -1.49 -0.38
N PRO A 295 12.91 -1.76 -0.78
CA PRO A 295 13.24 -2.60 -1.93
C PRO A 295 13.02 -4.10 -1.65
N ARG A 296 11.78 -4.50 -1.36
CA ARG A 296 11.35 -5.89 -1.11
C ARG A 296 10.46 -6.38 -2.25
N PHE A 297 10.67 -7.62 -2.68
CA PHE A 297 9.89 -8.20 -3.78
C PHE A 297 8.39 -8.19 -3.47
N LEU A 298 7.61 -7.47 -4.27
CA LEU A 298 6.15 -7.32 -4.23
C LEU A 298 5.55 -6.69 -2.95
N LYS A 299 6.27 -6.74 -1.82
CA LYS A 299 5.83 -6.18 -0.54
C LYS A 299 5.95 -4.66 -0.53
N ALA A 300 4.81 -4.00 -0.35
CA ALA A 300 4.70 -2.57 -0.17
C ALA A 300 3.59 -2.24 0.83
N HIS A 301 3.58 -1.00 1.32
CA HIS A 301 2.43 -0.45 2.02
C HIS A 301 1.27 -0.22 1.05
N PHE A 302 0.06 -0.14 1.59
CA PHE A 302 -1.13 0.10 0.79
C PHE A 302 -1.08 1.51 0.19
N TYR A 303 -1.42 1.62 -1.10
CA TYR A 303 -1.32 2.84 -1.92
C TYR A 303 0.10 3.27 -2.31
N ALA A 304 1.10 2.40 -2.16
CA ALA A 304 2.42 2.70 -2.68
C ALA A 304 2.36 3.04 -4.19
N PRO A 305 3.05 4.09 -4.66
CA PRO A 305 2.98 4.53 -6.06
C PRO A 305 3.64 3.53 -7.03
N ARG A 306 4.65 2.82 -6.54
CA ARG A 306 5.42 1.81 -7.28
C ARG A 306 5.78 0.64 -6.38
N LYS A 307 6.02 -0.52 -6.97
CA LYS A 307 6.40 -1.75 -6.27
C LYS A 307 7.67 -2.33 -6.87
N MET A 308 8.49 -2.95 -6.03
CA MET A 308 9.73 -3.58 -6.46
C MET A 308 9.43 -4.96 -7.05
N LEU A 309 9.75 -5.16 -8.33
CA LEU A 309 9.63 -6.42 -9.04
C LEU A 309 10.95 -6.71 -9.77
N PHE A 310 11.58 -7.85 -9.45
CA PHE A 310 12.87 -8.27 -10.03
C PHE A 310 13.98 -7.18 -9.97
N GLY A 311 14.08 -6.47 -8.84
CA GLY A 311 15.12 -5.45 -8.62
C GLY A 311 14.86 -4.11 -9.31
N ARG A 312 13.70 -3.92 -9.94
CA ARG A 312 13.28 -2.63 -10.50
C ARG A 312 11.96 -2.17 -9.89
N TYR A 313 11.82 -0.87 -9.69
CA TYR A 313 10.54 -0.29 -9.33
C TYR A 313 9.65 -0.19 -10.57
N ILE A 314 8.46 -0.77 -10.48
CA ILE A 314 7.43 -0.78 -11.52
C ILE A 314 6.18 -0.12 -10.95
N ASP A 315 5.45 0.60 -11.82
CA ASP A 315 4.17 1.22 -11.48
C ASP A 315 3.18 0.21 -10.84
N THR A 316 2.53 0.65 -9.76
CA THR A 316 1.61 -0.20 -8.98
C THR A 316 0.44 -0.72 -9.83
N PHE A 317 -0.04 0.03 -10.81
CA PHE A 317 -1.12 -0.42 -11.70
C PHE A 317 -0.73 -1.70 -12.44
N ILE A 318 0.47 -1.71 -13.05
CA ILE A 318 0.96 -2.85 -13.82
C ILE A 318 1.20 -4.05 -12.92
N VAL A 319 1.88 -3.85 -11.80
CA VAL A 319 2.19 -4.93 -10.85
C VAL A 319 0.90 -5.56 -10.33
N ASN A 320 -0.09 -4.76 -9.96
CA ASN A 320 -1.35 -5.27 -9.44
C ASN A 320 -2.12 -6.10 -10.49
N ILE A 321 -2.16 -5.66 -11.75
CA ILE A 321 -2.76 -6.43 -12.85
C ILE A 321 -2.02 -7.77 -13.04
N LEU A 322 -0.69 -7.75 -13.05
CA LEU A 322 0.11 -8.97 -13.19
C LEU A 322 -0.16 -9.97 -12.05
N VAL A 323 -0.34 -9.48 -10.82
CA VAL A 323 -0.71 -10.36 -9.70
C VAL A 323 -2.10 -10.96 -9.87
N ILE A 324 -3.10 -10.18 -10.28
CA ILE A 324 -4.46 -10.69 -10.54
C ILE A 324 -4.42 -11.78 -11.61
N TRP A 325 -3.67 -11.58 -12.70
CA TRP A 325 -3.51 -12.59 -13.75
C TRP A 325 -2.74 -13.82 -13.26
N SER A 326 -1.72 -13.63 -12.42
CA SER A 326 -1.00 -14.74 -11.78
C SER A 326 -1.95 -15.58 -10.91
N MET A 327 -2.80 -14.95 -10.10
CA MET A 327 -3.85 -15.63 -9.34
C MET A 327 -4.86 -16.35 -10.23
N THR A 328 -5.23 -15.73 -11.35
CA THR A 328 -6.15 -16.31 -12.34
C THR A 328 -5.55 -17.57 -12.95
N ILE A 329 -4.27 -17.55 -13.32
CA ILE A 329 -3.53 -18.70 -13.86
C ILE A 329 -3.42 -19.80 -12.80
N LEU A 330 -3.06 -19.46 -11.56
CA LEU A 330 -2.99 -20.43 -10.46
C LEU A 330 -4.34 -21.10 -10.21
N THR A 331 -5.43 -20.33 -10.24
CA THR A 331 -6.81 -20.84 -10.09
C THR A 331 -7.20 -21.72 -11.27
N TYR A 332 -6.81 -21.35 -12.49
CA TYR A 332 -7.00 -22.18 -13.67
C TYR A 332 -6.26 -23.52 -13.55
N LEU A 333 -5.01 -23.52 -13.09
CA LEU A 333 -4.24 -24.75 -12.85
C LEU A 333 -4.91 -25.62 -11.77
N ALA A 334 -5.38 -25.00 -10.67
CA ALA A 334 -6.11 -25.70 -9.62
C ALA A 334 -7.40 -26.35 -10.15
N LEU A 335 -8.12 -25.67 -11.05
CA LEU A 335 -9.30 -26.21 -11.75
C LEU A 335 -8.92 -27.34 -12.70
N TYR A 336 -7.87 -27.16 -13.50
CA TYR A 336 -7.42 -28.14 -14.50
C TYR A 336 -7.07 -29.48 -13.85
N PHE A 337 -6.36 -29.45 -12.72
CA PHE A 337 -6.03 -30.65 -11.93
C PHE A 337 -7.13 -31.06 -10.95
N ARG A 338 -8.25 -30.32 -10.88
CA ARG A 338 -9.37 -30.53 -9.95
C ARG A 338 -8.92 -30.66 -8.50
N LEU A 339 -7.98 -29.81 -8.07
CA LEU A 339 -7.34 -29.90 -6.76
C LEU A 339 -8.35 -29.78 -5.61
N LEU A 340 -9.27 -28.80 -5.68
CA LEU A 340 -10.28 -28.60 -4.65
C LEU A 340 -11.22 -29.80 -4.54
N LYS A 341 -11.68 -30.33 -5.66
CA LYS A 341 -12.54 -31.52 -5.70
C LYS A 341 -11.86 -32.73 -5.07
N ARG A 342 -10.61 -33.03 -5.45
CA ARG A 342 -9.84 -34.14 -4.87
C ARG A 342 -9.66 -33.99 -3.36
N LEU A 343 -9.43 -32.75 -2.89
CA LEU A 343 -9.31 -32.46 -1.47
C LEU A 343 -10.64 -32.72 -0.73
N LEU A 344 -11.77 -32.31 -1.30
CA LEU A 344 -13.10 -32.57 -0.72
C LEU A 344 -13.42 -34.07 -0.69
N ASP A 345 -13.19 -34.79 -1.79
CA ASP A 345 -13.41 -36.23 -1.87
C ASP A 345 -12.55 -36.97 -0.81
N SER A 346 -11.30 -36.55 -0.61
CA SER A 346 -10.39 -37.13 0.41
C SER A 346 -10.88 -36.86 1.84
N ILE A 347 -11.45 -35.69 2.11
CA ILE A 347 -12.02 -35.35 3.42
C ILE A 347 -13.29 -36.16 3.69
N GLU A 348 -14.12 -36.37 2.67
CA GLU A 348 -15.33 -37.20 2.74
C GLU A 348 -14.96 -38.66 3.07
N GLU A 349 -14.00 -39.24 2.34
CA GLU A 349 -13.48 -40.59 2.60
C GLU A 349 -12.91 -40.73 4.02
N TRP A 350 -12.14 -39.75 4.49
CA TRP A 350 -11.59 -39.76 5.86
C TRP A 350 -12.68 -39.68 6.94
N SER A 351 -13.68 -38.82 6.73
CA SER A 351 -14.82 -38.66 7.64
C SER A 351 -15.64 -39.95 7.75
N ASP A 352 -15.89 -40.62 6.63
CA ASP A 352 -16.65 -41.86 6.59
C ASP A 352 -15.87 -43.04 7.19
N HIS A 353 -14.56 -43.11 6.95
CA HIS A 353 -13.70 -44.10 7.60
C HIS A 353 -13.71 -43.93 9.14
N ARG A 354 -13.67 -42.70 9.64
CA ARG A 354 -13.72 -42.41 11.09
C ARG A 354 -15.08 -42.77 11.70
N LYS A 355 -16.19 -42.50 11.00
CA LYS A 355 -17.53 -42.92 11.46
C LYS A 355 -17.68 -44.44 11.50
N GLY A 356 -17.08 -45.15 10.54
CA GLY A 356 -17.05 -46.62 10.52
C GLY A 356 -16.29 -47.22 11.70
N LEU A 357 -15.17 -46.62 12.11
CA LEU A 357 -14.41 -47.04 13.29
C LEU A 357 -15.18 -46.80 14.60
N VAL A 358 -15.86 -45.66 14.74
CA VAL A 358 -16.67 -45.33 15.93
C VAL A 358 -17.95 -46.19 16.03
N ALA A 359 -18.44 -46.74 14.92
CA ALA A 359 -19.59 -47.65 14.91
C ALA A 359 -19.21 -49.13 15.11
N ALA A 360 -17.90 -49.46 15.08
CA ALA A 360 -17.37 -50.80 15.28
C ALA A 360 -16.89 -51.05 16.73
N ASP A 361 -16.76 -49.99 17.52
CA ASP A 361 -16.64 -50.00 18.98
C ASP A 361 -18.04 -49.88 19.63
#